data_AF-A0A9X9LAH3-F1
#
_entry.id   AF-A0A9X9LAH3-F1
#
_cell.length_a   1.000
_cell.length_b   1.000
_cell.length_c   1.000
_cell.angle_alpha   90.00
_cell.angle_beta   90.00
_cell.angle_gamma   90.00
#
_symmetry.space_group_name_H-M   'P 1'
#
loop_
_entity.id
_entity.type
_entity.pdbx_description
1 polymer ?
#
loop_
_entity_poly.entity_id
_entity_poly.type
_entity_poly.pdbx_seq_one_letter_code
_entity_poly.pdbx_strand_id
1 'polypeptide(L)'
;MTEGETWDWLTFFEENFLNQLNGCTTRSTKYPIVIEDKGSLLQGWYCRTNRTQRAQESKGTTQIDLLIKSIDIQDDDVDWENMNVGAEFTVSPSKSIRKKKFLQLSRCAREVYCAQPLRRFMHGFLMFKEEFELWVFDRSGAYSSGRMGIIDSKEIFVRALCSYLLMSDEELGRDMSILRKNGQSTANFTGSDSNSDQIFEIKPKPVIQSTTLVTRGTTCYKTRDESTMIKYSWSRSGDNDEVRFMKDALPVPGVVKYRVSQLIYQTNNHLGNLDLSGADP
;
A
#
# COMPACT_ATOMS: atom_id res chain seq x y z
N MET A 1 -1.58 -27.43 2.88
CA MET A 1 -2.32 -26.58 3.81
C MET A 1 -3.67 -26.21 3.20
N THR A 2 -4.78 -26.48 3.88
CA THR A 2 -6.11 -25.94 3.58
C THR A 2 -6.23 -24.50 4.10
N GLU A 3 -7.25 -23.75 3.68
CA GLU A 3 -7.49 -22.40 4.22
C GLU A 3 -7.61 -22.42 5.75
N GLY A 4 -8.33 -23.41 6.31
CA GLY A 4 -8.45 -23.59 7.76
C GLY A 4 -7.10 -23.83 8.45
N GLU A 5 -6.27 -24.71 7.90
CA GLU A 5 -4.92 -24.97 8.44
C GLU A 5 -4.01 -23.74 8.36
N THR A 6 -4.19 -22.90 7.34
CA THR A 6 -3.48 -21.61 7.24
C THR A 6 -3.91 -20.65 8.33
N TRP A 7 -5.21 -20.58 8.63
CA TRP A 7 -5.72 -19.75 9.72
C TRP A 7 -5.25 -20.26 11.07
N ASP A 8 -5.29 -21.56 11.32
CA ASP A 8 -4.78 -22.16 12.56
C ASP A 8 -3.29 -21.84 12.74
N TRP A 9 -2.51 -21.89 11.65
CA TRP A 9 -1.10 -21.51 11.68
C TRP A 9 -0.89 -20.01 11.90
N LEU A 10 -1.67 -19.13 11.25
CA LEU A 10 -1.60 -17.68 11.46
C LEU A 10 -1.98 -17.30 12.90
N THR A 11 -3.02 -17.91 13.46
CA THR A 11 -3.41 -17.74 14.86
C THR A 11 -2.32 -18.25 15.79
N PHE A 12 -1.76 -19.43 15.53
CA PHE A 12 -0.60 -19.92 16.28
C PHE A 12 0.58 -18.96 16.23
N PHE A 13 0.88 -18.43 15.03
CA PHE A 13 1.96 -17.47 14.83
C PHE A 13 1.71 -16.16 15.58
N GLU A 14 0.48 -15.66 15.53
CA GLU A 14 0.07 -14.46 16.26
C GLU A 14 0.18 -14.64 17.77
N GLU A 15 -0.43 -15.70 18.31
CA GLU A 15 -0.44 -15.98 19.74
C GLU A 15 0.96 -16.22 20.32
N ASN A 16 1.79 -16.96 19.58
CA ASN A 16 3.07 -17.42 20.09
C ASN A 16 4.24 -16.52 19.70
N PHE A 17 4.07 -15.56 18.78
CA PHE A 17 5.15 -14.65 18.38
C PHE A 17 4.74 -13.18 18.37
N LEU A 18 3.62 -12.83 17.73
CA LEU A 18 3.22 -11.43 17.55
C LEU A 18 2.67 -10.79 18.83
N ASN A 19 1.91 -11.51 19.64
CA ASN A 19 1.42 -11.00 20.93
C ASN A 19 2.57 -10.60 21.86
N GLN A 20 3.74 -11.23 21.71
CA GLN A 20 4.95 -10.83 22.44
C GLN A 20 5.45 -9.44 22.02
N LEU A 21 5.21 -9.04 20.78
CA LEU A 21 5.60 -7.75 20.21
C LEU A 21 4.56 -6.64 20.47
N ASN A 22 3.37 -6.97 20.98
CA ASN A 22 2.30 -6.01 21.29
C ASN A 22 2.46 -5.34 22.67
N GLY A 23 3.51 -5.67 23.44
CA GLY A 23 3.67 -5.23 24.84
C GLY A 23 2.60 -5.78 25.79
N CYS A 24 1.67 -6.61 25.31
CA CYS A 24 0.63 -7.23 26.13
C CYS A 24 1.00 -8.70 26.35
N THR A 25 1.53 -9.01 27.54
CA THR A 25 1.96 -10.37 27.90
C THR A 25 0.74 -11.27 28.13
N THR A 26 0.08 -11.71 27.07
CA THR A 26 -0.82 -12.86 27.16
C THR A 26 0.00 -14.12 27.02
N ARG A 27 0.25 -14.79 28.16
CA ARG A 27 0.95 -16.07 28.20
C ARG A 27 0.15 -17.11 27.41
N SER A 28 0.75 -17.69 26.38
CA SER A 28 0.26 -18.95 25.80
C SER A 28 0.13 -19.98 26.92
N THR A 29 -1.08 -20.44 27.20
CA THR A 29 -1.35 -21.47 28.22
C THR A 29 -0.84 -22.85 27.80
N LYS A 30 -0.43 -23.00 26.53
CA LYS A 30 -0.06 -24.28 25.90
C LYS A 30 1.44 -24.44 25.68
N TYR A 31 2.19 -23.35 25.45
CA TYR A 31 3.65 -23.38 25.22
C TYR A 31 4.34 -22.16 25.88
N PRO A 32 4.97 -22.32 27.06
CA PRO A 32 5.53 -21.18 27.78
C PRO A 32 6.92 -20.79 27.25
N ILE A 33 7.04 -19.57 26.74
CA ILE A 33 8.32 -18.91 26.41
C ILE A 33 8.33 -17.57 27.16
N VAL A 34 9.50 -17.17 27.69
CA VAL A 34 9.69 -15.95 28.51
C VAL A 34 10.56 -14.95 27.73
N ILE A 35 10.06 -13.74 27.48
CA ILE A 35 10.80 -12.63 26.85
C ILE A 35 10.42 -11.29 27.51
N GLU A 36 11.39 -10.36 27.59
CA GLU A 36 11.30 -9.03 28.22
C GLU A 36 10.41 -8.02 27.46
N ASP A 37 9.72 -7.16 28.21
CA ASP A 37 8.72 -6.18 27.73
C ASP A 37 9.37 -4.86 27.24
N LYS A 38 9.08 -4.45 25.99
CA LYS A 38 9.62 -3.23 25.35
C LYS A 38 8.55 -2.33 24.70
N GLY A 39 7.26 -2.50 25.03
CA GLY A 39 6.17 -1.78 24.35
C GLY A 39 5.80 -2.38 22.99
N SER A 40 4.74 -1.88 22.34
CA SER A 40 4.28 -2.44 21.05
C SER A 40 5.19 -2.02 19.90
N LEU A 41 5.82 -3.00 19.25
CA LEU A 41 6.61 -2.83 18.03
C LEU A 41 5.75 -3.02 16.76
N LEU A 42 4.52 -3.50 16.90
CA LEU A 42 3.64 -3.81 15.78
C LEU A 42 2.93 -2.56 15.26
N GLN A 43 2.90 -2.43 13.94
CA GLN A 43 2.23 -1.38 13.18
C GLN A 43 0.94 -1.89 12.51
N GLY A 44 0.70 -3.20 12.48
CA GLY A 44 -0.51 -3.77 11.86
C GLY A 44 -0.96 -5.11 12.43
N TRP A 45 -2.23 -5.44 12.20
CA TRP A 45 -2.91 -6.65 12.70
C TRP A 45 -3.60 -7.38 11.54
N TYR A 46 -3.71 -8.72 11.63
CA TYR A 46 -4.41 -9.53 10.64
C TYR A 46 -5.92 -9.38 10.77
N CYS A 47 -6.62 -9.31 9.64
CA CYS A 47 -8.06 -9.37 9.60
C CYS A 47 -8.50 -10.40 8.57
N ARG A 48 -9.09 -11.49 9.06
CA ARG A 48 -9.81 -12.43 8.20
C ARG A 48 -11.08 -11.78 7.70
N THR A 49 -11.29 -11.78 6.39
CA THR A 49 -12.55 -11.28 5.83
C THR A 49 -13.31 -12.42 5.16
N ASN A 50 -14.54 -12.64 5.60
CA ASN A 50 -15.53 -13.44 4.89
C ASN A 50 -16.52 -12.55 4.13
N ARG A 51 -16.28 -11.23 4.11
CA ARG A 51 -17.19 -10.22 3.56
C ARG A 51 -16.70 -9.72 2.22
N THR A 52 -17.57 -9.80 1.23
CA THR A 52 -17.46 -9.00 0.02
C THR A 52 -17.52 -7.52 0.37
N GLN A 53 -16.43 -6.79 0.15
CA GLN A 53 -16.45 -5.33 0.26
C GLN A 53 -17.08 -4.74 -1.01
N ARG A 54 -17.91 -3.72 -0.81
CA ARG A 54 -18.48 -2.96 -1.92
C ARG A 54 -17.35 -2.17 -2.56
N ALA A 55 -17.21 -2.25 -3.88
CA ALA A 55 -16.25 -1.41 -4.58
C ALA A 55 -16.62 0.06 -4.41
N GLN A 56 -15.61 0.92 -4.31
CA GLN A 56 -15.76 2.37 -4.22
C GLN A 56 -16.39 2.93 -5.51
N GLU A 57 -16.05 2.36 -6.68
CA GLU A 57 -16.51 2.90 -7.97
C GLU A 57 -17.14 1.89 -8.95
N SER A 58 -16.98 0.58 -8.74
CA SER A 58 -17.56 -0.42 -9.66
C SER A 58 -18.86 -1.02 -9.13
N LYS A 59 -19.79 -1.45 -10.00
CA LYS A 59 -21.00 -2.20 -9.61
C LYS A 59 -20.70 -3.61 -9.07
N GLY A 60 -19.43 -3.98 -8.90
CA GLY A 60 -18.99 -5.28 -8.42
C GLY A 60 -18.63 -5.28 -6.94
N THR A 61 -18.66 -6.46 -6.34
CA THR A 61 -18.04 -6.71 -5.04
C THR A 61 -16.62 -7.24 -5.23
N THR A 62 -15.69 -6.77 -4.41
CA THR A 62 -14.35 -7.35 -4.32
C THR A 62 -14.27 -8.05 -2.97
N GLN A 63 -14.03 -9.36 -2.98
CA GLN A 63 -13.75 -10.15 -1.79
C GLN A 63 -12.25 -10.44 -1.75
N ILE A 64 -11.65 -10.23 -0.59
CA ILE A 64 -10.26 -10.54 -0.27
C ILE A 64 -10.29 -11.44 0.95
N ASP A 65 -9.46 -12.47 0.97
CA ASP A 65 -9.54 -13.47 2.02
C ASP A 65 -8.82 -13.02 3.32
N LEU A 66 -7.71 -12.28 3.20
CA LEU A 66 -6.97 -11.69 4.32
C LEU A 66 -6.49 -10.28 3.99
N LEU A 67 -6.50 -9.41 5.00
CA LEU A 67 -5.79 -8.14 4.94
C LEU A 67 -5.04 -7.84 6.22
N ILE A 68 -4.09 -6.93 6.11
CA ILE A 68 -3.41 -6.31 7.24
C ILE A 68 -3.80 -4.83 7.26
N LYS A 69 -4.26 -4.35 8.41
CA LYS A 69 -4.62 -2.94 8.67
C LYS A 69 -3.75 -2.38 9.80
N SER A 70 -3.74 -1.05 9.95
CA SER A 70 -3.01 -0.38 11.05
C SER A 70 -3.49 -0.84 12.43
N ILE A 71 -2.54 -0.94 13.38
CA ILE A 71 -2.80 -1.24 14.80
C ILE A 71 -3.70 -0.19 15.49
N ASP A 72 -3.69 1.04 15.00
CA ASP A 72 -4.46 2.15 15.58
C ASP A 72 -5.98 2.00 15.35
N ILE A 73 -6.39 1.01 14.53
CA ILE A 73 -7.75 0.84 14.06
C ILE A 73 -8.36 -0.39 14.75
N GLN A 74 -9.11 -0.13 15.82
CA GLN A 74 -9.75 -1.17 16.62
C GLN A 74 -11.07 -1.68 16.04
N ASP A 75 -11.65 -1.00 15.04
CA ASP A 75 -12.93 -1.41 14.46
C ASP A 75 -12.76 -2.63 13.55
N ASP A 76 -13.61 -3.65 13.73
CA ASP A 76 -13.67 -4.85 12.89
C ASP A 76 -14.17 -4.53 11.46
N ASP A 77 -14.77 -3.36 11.25
CA ASP A 77 -15.20 -2.96 9.92
C ASP A 77 -14.00 -2.65 9.01
N VAL A 78 -13.96 -3.38 7.90
CA VAL A 78 -12.87 -3.30 6.94
C VAL A 78 -13.18 -2.23 5.90
N ASP A 79 -12.41 -1.15 5.90
CA ASP A 79 -12.44 -0.11 4.87
C ASP A 79 -11.14 -0.11 4.05
N TRP A 80 -11.28 0.15 2.74
CA TRP A 80 -10.20 0.33 1.78
C TRP A 80 -9.23 1.46 2.18
N GLU A 81 -9.71 2.48 2.91
CA GLU A 81 -8.88 3.58 3.42
C GLU A 81 -7.81 3.12 4.42
N ASN A 82 -8.07 2.00 5.10
CA ASN A 82 -7.28 1.49 6.22
C ASN A 82 -6.45 0.25 5.86
N MET A 83 -6.68 -0.30 4.67
CA MET A 83 -5.99 -1.49 4.18
C MET A 83 -4.52 -1.19 3.84
N ASN A 84 -3.60 -2.03 4.34
CA ASN A 84 -2.16 -1.92 4.08
C ASN A 84 -1.63 -3.05 3.19
N VAL A 85 -2.05 -4.29 3.42
CA VAL A 85 -1.63 -5.46 2.65
C VAL A 85 -2.85 -6.33 2.33
N GLY A 86 -2.90 -6.92 1.13
CA GLY A 86 -3.98 -7.81 0.72
C GLY A 86 -3.51 -9.21 0.36
N ALA A 87 -4.32 -10.22 0.69
CA ALA A 87 -3.98 -11.60 0.41
C ALA A 87 -5.18 -12.46 0.01
N GLU A 88 -4.90 -13.43 -0.86
CA GLU A 88 -5.86 -14.39 -1.37
C GLU A 88 -5.35 -15.82 -1.15
N PHE A 89 -6.23 -16.72 -0.71
CA PHE A 89 -5.91 -18.13 -0.51
C PHE A 89 -6.60 -18.99 -1.56
N THR A 90 -5.91 -20.04 -1.98
CA THR A 90 -6.54 -21.11 -2.72
C THR A 90 -5.88 -22.45 -2.43
N VAL A 91 -6.71 -23.48 -2.32
CA VAL A 91 -6.23 -24.86 -2.17
C VAL A 91 -5.75 -25.46 -3.50
N SER A 92 -6.03 -24.83 -4.64
CA SER A 92 -5.70 -25.37 -5.97
C SER A 92 -4.65 -24.52 -6.69
N PRO A 93 -3.46 -25.08 -7.00
CA PRO A 93 -2.37 -24.36 -7.66
C PRO A 93 -2.52 -24.27 -9.19
N SER A 94 -3.70 -24.54 -9.75
CA SER A 94 -3.86 -24.53 -11.21
C SER A 94 -3.64 -23.12 -11.80
N LYS A 95 -3.07 -23.04 -13.01
CA LYS A 95 -2.79 -21.76 -13.68
C LYS A 95 -4.04 -20.88 -13.83
N SER A 96 -5.20 -21.47 -14.13
CA SER A 96 -6.47 -20.75 -14.27
C SER A 96 -6.95 -20.16 -12.94
N ILE A 97 -6.83 -20.90 -11.84
CA ILE A 97 -7.22 -20.44 -10.50
C ILE A 97 -6.23 -19.38 -9.99
N ARG A 98 -4.92 -19.58 -10.18
CA ARG A 98 -3.92 -18.55 -9.88
C ARG A 98 -4.22 -17.25 -10.60
N LYS A 99 -4.51 -17.31 -11.91
CA LYS A 99 -4.91 -16.12 -12.70
C LYS A 99 -6.16 -15.45 -12.11
N LYS A 100 -7.17 -16.23 -11.71
CA LYS A 100 -8.38 -15.71 -11.07
C LYS A 100 -8.08 -14.99 -9.76
N LYS A 101 -7.27 -15.59 -8.88
CA LYS A 101 -6.86 -14.99 -7.60
C LYS A 101 -6.00 -13.74 -7.79
N PHE A 102 -5.06 -13.75 -8.74
CA PHE A 102 -4.31 -12.56 -9.12
C PHE A 102 -5.22 -11.42 -9.61
N LEU A 103 -6.25 -11.71 -10.42
CA LEU A 103 -7.22 -10.71 -10.85
C LEU A 103 -8.06 -10.17 -9.68
N GLN A 104 -8.36 -10.98 -8.66
CA GLN A 104 -9.02 -10.51 -7.44
C GLN A 104 -8.10 -9.58 -6.65
N LEU A 105 -6.85 -9.96 -6.43
CA LEU A 105 -5.84 -9.13 -5.77
C LEU A 105 -5.59 -7.82 -6.55
N SER A 106 -5.60 -7.86 -7.89
CA SER A 106 -5.46 -6.66 -8.73
C SER A 106 -6.66 -5.71 -8.60
N ARG A 107 -7.88 -6.25 -8.45
CA ARG A 107 -9.08 -5.43 -8.17
C ARG A 107 -9.00 -4.81 -6.79
N CYS A 108 -8.54 -5.57 -5.80
CA CYS A 108 -8.25 -5.07 -4.46
C CYS A 108 -7.28 -3.87 -4.51
N ALA A 109 -6.14 -4.01 -5.19
CA ALA A 109 -5.18 -2.93 -5.32
C ALA A 109 -5.78 -1.67 -5.98
N ARG A 110 -6.67 -1.86 -6.97
CA ARG A 110 -7.43 -0.76 -7.56
C ARG A 110 -8.33 -0.05 -6.54
N GLU A 111 -9.10 -0.79 -5.75
CA GLU A 111 -9.98 -0.20 -4.73
C GLU A 111 -9.18 0.54 -3.65
N VAL A 112 -8.02 -0.01 -3.24
CA VAL A 112 -7.09 0.67 -2.33
C VAL A 112 -6.59 1.98 -2.94
N TYR A 113 -6.24 2.03 -4.23
CA TYR A 113 -5.85 3.26 -4.90
C TYR A 113 -6.98 4.28 -5.08
N CYS A 114 -8.23 3.82 -5.11
CA CYS A 114 -9.40 4.70 -5.08
C CYS A 114 -9.60 5.31 -3.68
N ALA A 115 -9.45 4.51 -2.62
CA ALA A 115 -9.62 4.97 -1.25
C ALA A 115 -8.41 5.75 -0.72
N GLN A 116 -7.22 5.47 -1.24
CA GLN A 116 -5.94 6.07 -0.87
C GLN A 116 -5.29 6.69 -2.12
N PRO A 117 -5.73 7.89 -2.56
CA PRO A 117 -5.40 8.45 -3.88
C PRO A 117 -3.90 8.62 -4.16
N LEU A 118 -3.12 8.84 -3.11
CA LEU A 118 -1.67 9.04 -3.19
C LEU A 118 -0.85 7.79 -2.83
N ARG A 119 -1.49 6.64 -2.59
CA ARG A 119 -0.78 5.37 -2.33
C ARG A 119 0.25 5.12 -3.44
N ARG A 120 1.50 4.93 -3.02
CA ARG A 120 2.65 4.77 -3.93
C ARG A 120 2.71 3.36 -4.48
N PHE A 121 2.62 2.39 -3.59
CA PHE A 121 2.55 0.98 -3.92
C PHE A 121 1.74 0.24 -2.86
N MET A 122 1.35 -0.99 -3.17
CA MET A 122 0.62 -1.87 -2.27
C MET A 122 1.28 -3.24 -2.28
N HIS A 123 1.55 -3.77 -1.09
CA HIS A 123 1.95 -5.16 -0.93
C HIS A 123 0.73 -6.07 -1.01
N GLY A 124 0.95 -7.27 -1.53
CA GLY A 124 0.02 -8.35 -1.38
C GLY A 124 0.68 -9.71 -1.55
N PHE A 125 -0.07 -10.78 -1.33
CA PHE A 125 0.45 -12.12 -1.57
C PHE A 125 -0.65 -13.12 -1.91
N LEU A 126 -0.28 -14.16 -2.64
CA LEU A 126 -1.13 -15.30 -2.94
C LEU A 126 -0.59 -16.50 -2.18
N MET A 127 -1.49 -17.24 -1.55
CA MET A 127 -1.18 -18.49 -0.87
C MET A 127 -1.87 -19.63 -1.59
N PHE A 128 -1.07 -20.58 -2.05
CA PHE A 128 -1.48 -21.84 -2.65
C PHE A 128 -1.16 -22.94 -1.65
N LYS A 129 -1.95 -24.01 -1.57
CA LYS A 129 -1.77 -25.18 -0.67
C LYS A 129 -0.42 -25.29 0.08
N GLU A 130 0.70 -25.38 -0.61
CA GLU A 130 2.06 -25.48 -0.05
C GLU A 130 3.05 -24.46 -0.66
N GLU A 131 2.56 -23.49 -1.46
CA GLU A 131 3.36 -22.46 -2.13
C GLU A 131 2.84 -21.06 -1.78
N PHE A 132 3.68 -20.05 -1.84
CA PHE A 132 3.26 -18.66 -1.74
C PHE A 132 3.90 -17.82 -2.83
N GLU A 133 3.32 -16.66 -3.11
CA GLU A 133 3.80 -15.72 -4.09
C GLU A 133 3.57 -14.31 -3.59
N LEU A 134 4.64 -13.53 -3.39
CA LEU A 134 4.59 -12.16 -2.92
C LEU A 134 4.43 -11.21 -4.10
N TRP A 135 3.65 -10.15 -3.90
CA TRP A 135 3.33 -9.16 -4.92
C TRP A 135 3.55 -7.74 -4.42
N VAL A 136 4.04 -6.88 -5.30
CA VAL A 136 4.01 -5.43 -5.14
C VAL A 136 3.26 -4.85 -6.33
N PHE A 137 2.24 -4.05 -6.07
CA PHE A 137 1.52 -3.27 -7.07
C PHE A 137 1.95 -1.82 -6.95
N ASP A 138 2.32 -1.18 -8.05
CA ASP A 138 2.46 0.26 -8.14
C ASP A 138 1.76 0.80 -9.40
N ARG A 139 1.94 2.08 -9.70
CA ARG A 139 1.31 2.69 -10.88
C ARG A 139 1.96 2.30 -12.22
N SER A 140 3.12 1.64 -12.21
CA SER A 140 3.76 1.04 -13.39
C SER A 140 3.34 -0.41 -13.63
N GLY A 141 2.91 -1.16 -12.61
CA GLY A 141 2.49 -2.54 -12.80
C GLY A 141 2.40 -3.37 -11.53
N ALA A 142 2.42 -4.68 -11.72
CA ALA A 142 2.46 -5.67 -10.65
C ALA A 142 3.75 -6.48 -10.79
N TYR A 143 4.46 -6.65 -9.68
CA TYR A 143 5.74 -7.34 -9.59
C TYR A 143 5.57 -8.53 -8.67
N SER A 144 6.05 -9.70 -9.09
CA SER A 144 5.94 -10.93 -8.32
C SER A 144 7.32 -11.45 -7.92
N SER A 145 7.40 -12.07 -6.74
CA SER A 145 8.56 -12.85 -6.32
C SER A 145 8.73 -14.16 -7.11
N GLY A 146 7.74 -14.55 -7.91
CA GLY A 146 7.55 -15.93 -8.33
C GLY A 146 7.00 -16.81 -7.19
N ARG A 147 6.60 -18.04 -7.55
CA ARG A 147 6.08 -19.01 -6.58
C ARG A 147 7.23 -19.67 -5.83
N MET A 148 7.09 -19.76 -4.51
CA MET A 148 8.03 -20.42 -3.61
C MET A 148 7.32 -21.44 -2.74
N GLY A 149 7.94 -22.59 -2.49
CA GLY A 149 7.42 -23.57 -1.53
C GLY A 149 7.55 -23.06 -0.10
N ILE A 150 6.48 -23.17 0.69
CA ILE A 150 6.46 -22.72 2.10
C ILE A 150 7.51 -23.50 2.93
N ILE A 151 7.67 -24.80 2.69
CA ILE A 151 8.61 -25.65 3.44
C ILE A 151 10.05 -25.26 3.12
N ASP A 152 10.35 -25.11 1.84
CA ASP A 152 11.69 -24.83 1.33
C ASP A 152 12.11 -23.39 1.67
N SER A 153 11.16 -22.46 1.62
CA SER A 153 11.38 -21.01 1.80
C SER A 153 10.70 -20.45 3.07
N LYS A 154 10.59 -21.28 4.13
CA LYS A 154 9.93 -20.91 5.40
C LYS A 154 10.44 -19.61 6.02
N GLU A 155 11.74 -19.36 5.94
CA GLU A 155 12.33 -18.13 6.47
C GLU A 155 11.85 -16.90 5.70
N ILE A 156 11.77 -16.98 4.37
CA ILE A 156 11.26 -15.91 3.52
C ILE A 156 9.78 -15.66 3.83
N PHE A 157 8.99 -16.73 3.98
CA PHE A 157 7.58 -16.65 4.29
C PHE A 157 7.32 -15.95 5.64
N VAL A 158 7.99 -16.42 6.71
CA VAL A 158 7.87 -15.83 8.05
C VAL A 158 8.38 -14.38 8.03
N ARG A 159 9.51 -14.11 7.38
CA ARG A 159 10.06 -12.75 7.28
C ARG A 159 9.09 -11.81 6.57
N ALA A 160 8.47 -12.22 5.47
CA ALA A 160 7.51 -11.39 4.73
C ALA A 160 6.31 -11.01 5.62
N LEU A 161 5.73 -12.00 6.32
CA LEU A 161 4.63 -11.78 7.25
C LEU A 161 5.01 -10.86 8.42
N CYS A 162 6.15 -11.11 9.07
CA CYS A 162 6.68 -10.22 10.11
C CYS A 162 6.86 -8.80 9.58
N SER A 163 7.50 -8.65 8.41
CA SER A 163 7.76 -7.34 7.83
C SER A 163 6.47 -6.59 7.56
N TYR A 164 5.41 -7.23 7.05
CA TYR A 164 4.13 -6.53 6.83
C TYR A 164 3.49 -5.96 8.10
N LEU A 165 3.78 -6.55 9.25
CA LEU A 165 3.26 -6.11 10.54
C LEU A 165 4.16 -5.08 11.23
N LEU A 166 5.43 -5.01 10.86
CA LEU A 166 6.43 -4.14 11.47
C LEU A 166 6.77 -2.92 10.61
N MET A 167 6.55 -3.01 9.30
CA MET A 167 6.83 -1.94 8.35
C MET A 167 6.03 -0.69 8.71
N SER A 168 6.70 0.45 8.60
CA SER A 168 6.08 1.76 8.68
C SER A 168 5.07 1.99 7.56
N ASP A 169 4.22 3.00 7.72
CA ASP A 169 3.28 3.44 6.69
C ASP A 169 3.98 3.71 5.34
N GLU A 170 5.19 4.30 5.36
CA GLU A 170 5.97 4.57 4.15
C GLU A 170 6.47 3.29 3.48
N GLU A 171 6.99 2.32 4.25
CA GLU A 171 7.44 1.02 3.75
C GLU A 171 6.27 0.15 3.25
N LEU A 172 5.07 0.38 3.77
CA LEU A 172 3.83 -0.20 3.25
C LEU A 172 3.36 0.52 1.98
N GLY A 173 3.87 1.71 1.68
CA GLY A 173 3.61 2.46 0.46
C GLY A 173 2.55 3.56 0.60
N ARG A 174 2.20 3.95 1.82
CA ARG A 174 1.41 5.19 2.07
C ARG A 174 2.24 6.42 1.71
N ASP A 175 1.53 7.48 1.34
CA ASP A 175 2.16 8.76 1.06
C ASP A 175 2.01 9.70 2.27
N MET A 176 3.13 10.31 2.62
CA MET A 176 3.24 11.24 3.76
C MET A 176 3.36 12.71 3.31
N SER A 177 3.19 13.01 2.01
CA SER A 177 3.36 14.36 1.48
C SER A 177 2.21 15.30 1.84
N ILE A 178 1.03 14.75 2.15
CA ILE A 178 -0.12 15.48 2.68
C ILE A 178 -0.24 15.17 4.18
N LEU A 179 0.02 16.18 5.00
CA LEU A 179 -0.23 16.11 6.43
C LEU A 179 -1.71 16.35 6.71
N ARG A 180 -2.33 15.45 7.48
CA ARG A 180 -3.72 15.58 7.94
C ARG A 180 -3.75 15.70 9.45
N LYS A 181 -4.19 16.83 9.98
CA LYS A 181 -4.28 17.09 11.44
C LYS A 181 -5.50 17.93 11.76
N ASN A 182 -6.30 17.53 12.75
CA ASN A 182 -7.47 18.26 13.24
C ASN A 182 -8.46 18.69 12.12
N GLY A 183 -8.68 17.84 11.12
CA GLY A 183 -9.54 18.15 9.96
C GLY A 183 -8.93 19.13 8.94
N GLN A 184 -7.68 19.56 9.14
CA GLN A 184 -6.90 20.31 8.19
C GLN A 184 -6.02 19.37 7.36
N SER A 185 -5.86 19.67 6.07
CA SER A 185 -4.97 18.95 5.16
C SER A 185 -4.00 19.95 4.55
N THR A 186 -2.70 19.69 4.66
CA THR A 186 -1.65 20.58 4.17
C THR A 186 -0.66 19.82 3.31
N ALA A 187 -0.30 20.38 2.16
CA ALA A 187 0.76 19.88 1.30
C ALA A 187 1.99 20.77 1.45
N ASN A 188 3.13 20.16 1.75
CA ASN A 188 4.38 20.86 1.99
C ASN A 188 5.32 20.67 0.80
N PHE A 189 5.89 21.76 0.32
CA PHE A 189 6.88 21.78 -0.75
C PHE A 189 8.18 22.33 -0.19
N THR A 190 9.23 21.50 -0.17
CA THR A 190 10.57 21.97 0.16
C THR A 190 11.12 22.69 -1.06
N GLY A 191 11.47 23.96 -0.87
CA GLY A 191 11.85 24.83 -1.98
C GLY A 191 13.15 24.35 -2.63
N SER A 192 13.06 23.69 -3.79
CA SER A 192 14.22 23.46 -4.67
C SER A 192 14.63 24.75 -5.40
N ASP A 193 13.69 25.68 -5.62
CA ASP A 193 13.86 26.89 -6.43
C ASP A 193 13.81 28.22 -5.62
N SER A 194 13.27 28.26 -4.39
CA SER A 194 12.93 29.54 -3.70
C SER A 194 13.50 29.77 -2.29
N ASN A 195 14.34 28.89 -1.74
CA ASN A 195 14.88 28.97 -0.36
C ASN A 195 13.84 29.12 0.77
N SER A 196 12.55 28.90 0.48
CA SER A 196 11.47 28.91 1.47
C SER A 196 10.53 27.73 1.25
N ASP A 197 10.22 27.04 2.34
CA ASP A 197 9.21 25.99 2.34
C ASP A 197 7.83 26.61 2.06
N GLN A 198 7.12 26.05 1.10
CA GLN A 198 5.77 26.48 0.75
C GLN A 198 4.76 25.47 1.31
N ILE A 199 3.85 25.96 2.14
CA ILE A 199 2.78 25.17 2.74
C ILE A 199 1.46 25.60 2.14
N PHE A 200 0.71 24.66 1.59
CA PHE A 200 -0.60 24.92 1.01
C PHE A 200 -1.68 24.18 1.80
N GLU A 201 -2.65 24.92 2.33
CA GLU A 201 -3.86 24.32 2.89
C GLU A 201 -4.80 23.88 1.75
N ILE A 202 -5.14 22.60 1.73
CA ILE A 202 -5.92 21.98 0.67
C ILE A 202 -7.28 21.49 1.15
N LYS A 203 -8.21 21.36 0.19
CA LYS A 203 -9.43 20.59 0.41
C LYS A 203 -9.06 19.11 0.61
N PRO A 204 -9.73 18.40 1.53
CA PRO A 204 -9.33 17.04 1.92
C PRO A 204 -9.52 16.00 0.80
N LYS A 205 -10.50 16.23 -0.09
CA LYS A 205 -10.80 15.36 -1.24
C LYS A 205 -10.19 15.91 -2.52
N PRO A 206 -9.60 15.05 -3.37
CA PRO A 206 -9.09 15.48 -4.67
C PRO A 206 -10.24 15.90 -5.60
N VAL A 207 -9.95 16.84 -6.50
CA VAL A 207 -10.87 17.25 -7.59
C VAL A 207 -10.71 16.39 -8.84
N ILE A 208 -9.54 15.77 -9.01
CA ILE A 208 -9.23 14.80 -10.07
C ILE A 208 -8.51 13.64 -9.41
N GLN A 209 -8.91 12.42 -9.74
CA GLN A 209 -8.27 11.21 -9.26
C GLN A 209 -8.31 10.12 -10.33
N SER A 210 -7.16 9.51 -10.60
CA SER A 210 -7.07 8.35 -11.48
C SER A 210 -7.38 7.06 -10.74
N THR A 211 -8.40 6.34 -11.22
CA THR A 211 -8.93 5.12 -10.57
C THR A 211 -8.47 3.84 -11.27
N THR A 212 -7.66 3.97 -12.32
CA THR A 212 -6.99 2.84 -12.98
C THR A 212 -5.75 2.40 -12.21
N LEU A 213 -5.46 1.09 -12.25
CA LEU A 213 -4.31 0.49 -11.56
C LEU A 213 -2.97 0.99 -12.15
N VAL A 214 -2.79 0.82 -13.46
CA VAL A 214 -1.56 1.21 -14.19
C VAL A 214 -1.79 2.47 -14.99
N THR A 215 -1.12 3.57 -14.61
CA THR A 215 -1.36 4.93 -15.14
C THR A 215 -0.32 5.89 -14.58
N ARG A 216 -0.37 7.18 -14.94
CA ARG A 216 0.40 8.23 -14.26
C ARG A 216 -0.11 8.55 -12.85
N GLY A 217 -1.19 7.92 -12.40
CA GLY A 217 -1.75 8.11 -11.06
C GLY A 217 -2.12 9.57 -10.78
N THR A 218 -2.55 10.32 -11.80
CA THR A 218 -2.78 11.76 -11.66
C THR A 218 -3.86 12.03 -10.62
N THR A 219 -3.49 12.79 -9.59
CA THR A 219 -4.37 13.22 -8.50
C THR A 219 -4.17 14.70 -8.29
N CYS A 220 -5.25 15.48 -8.36
CA CYS A 220 -5.22 16.93 -8.17
C CYS A 220 -6.00 17.33 -6.94
N TYR A 221 -5.40 18.18 -6.11
CA TYR A 221 -6.06 18.84 -4.98
C TYR A 221 -6.19 20.33 -5.27
N LYS A 222 -7.29 20.92 -4.79
CA LYS A 222 -7.49 22.36 -4.82
C LYS A 222 -7.11 22.94 -3.45
N THR A 223 -6.43 24.07 -3.44
CA THR A 223 -6.24 24.84 -2.19
C THR A 223 -7.58 25.32 -1.64
N ARG A 224 -7.65 25.60 -0.34
CA ARG A 224 -8.89 26.06 0.31
C ARG A 224 -9.35 27.43 -0.19
N ASP A 225 -8.42 28.32 -0.47
CA ASP A 225 -8.65 29.63 -1.10
C ASP A 225 -8.96 29.54 -2.61
N GLU A 226 -8.93 28.33 -3.16
CA GLU A 226 -9.20 28.02 -4.57
C GLU A 226 -8.23 28.64 -5.58
N SER A 227 -7.14 29.28 -5.13
CA SER A 227 -6.20 30.01 -5.96
C SER A 227 -5.20 29.11 -6.69
N THR A 228 -4.94 27.92 -6.16
CA THR A 228 -3.86 27.04 -6.60
C THR A 228 -4.36 25.60 -6.72
N MET A 229 -3.80 24.88 -7.70
CA MET A 229 -4.01 23.45 -7.88
C MET A 229 -2.70 22.72 -7.64
N ILE A 230 -2.75 21.69 -6.81
CA ILE A 230 -1.62 20.82 -6.51
C ILE A 230 -1.83 19.53 -7.28
N LYS A 231 -0.85 19.15 -8.11
CA LYS A 231 -0.91 17.95 -8.92
C LYS A 231 0.15 16.96 -8.51
N TYR A 232 -0.29 15.74 -8.24
CA TYR A 232 0.55 14.56 -8.09
C TYR A 232 0.48 13.73 -9.37
N SER A 233 1.63 13.26 -9.85
CA SER A 233 1.68 12.34 -10.98
C SER A 233 3.01 11.61 -11.04
N TRP A 234 2.96 10.37 -11.48
CA TRP A 234 4.11 9.55 -11.83
C TRP A 234 4.68 9.99 -13.18
N SER A 235 6.00 10.00 -13.30
CA SER A 235 6.75 10.25 -14.54
C SER A 235 7.66 9.08 -14.86
N ARG A 236 7.94 8.87 -16.15
CA ARG A 236 8.86 7.82 -16.63
C ARG A 236 10.33 8.24 -16.49
N SER A 237 10.61 9.52 -16.63
CA SER A 237 11.94 10.12 -16.51
C SER A 237 12.03 10.95 -15.22
N GLY A 238 13.24 11.03 -14.67
CA GLY A 238 13.57 11.99 -13.61
C GLY A 238 13.51 13.43 -14.10
N ASP A 239 13.73 13.65 -15.40
CA ASP A 239 13.54 14.94 -16.05
C ASP A 239 12.05 15.26 -16.16
N ASN A 240 11.62 16.26 -15.38
CA ASN A 240 10.23 16.67 -15.31
C ASN A 240 9.92 17.65 -16.46
N ASP A 241 9.82 17.12 -17.69
CA ASP A 241 9.49 17.89 -18.90
C ASP A 241 8.25 18.76 -18.72
N GLU A 242 7.26 18.27 -17.96
CA GLU A 242 6.06 19.04 -17.64
C GLU A 242 6.41 20.33 -16.88
N VAL A 243 7.24 20.25 -15.86
CA VAL A 243 7.71 21.43 -15.12
C VAL A 243 8.49 22.37 -16.03
N ARG A 244 9.33 21.84 -16.93
CA ARG A 244 10.04 22.68 -17.91
C ARG A 244 9.04 23.45 -18.78
N PHE A 245 8.09 22.77 -19.41
CA PHE A 245 7.09 23.42 -20.26
C PHE A 245 6.22 24.44 -19.50
N MET A 246 5.92 24.16 -18.23
CA MET A 246 5.18 25.08 -17.36
C MET A 246 5.99 26.33 -16.99
N LYS A 247 7.32 26.20 -16.82
CA LYS A 247 8.24 27.34 -16.64
C LYS A 247 8.34 28.16 -17.94
N ASP A 248 8.45 27.50 -19.09
CA ASP A 248 8.52 28.17 -20.41
C ASP A 248 7.23 28.93 -20.75
N ALA A 249 6.07 28.45 -20.29
CA ALA A 249 4.77 29.05 -20.55
C ALA A 249 4.39 30.20 -19.59
N LEU A 250 5.22 30.52 -18.59
CA LEU A 250 4.98 31.62 -17.64
C LEU A 250 4.60 32.99 -18.27
N PRO A 251 5.17 33.43 -19.41
CA PRO A 251 4.82 34.72 -20.00
C PRO A 251 3.52 34.68 -20.83
N VAL A 252 2.93 33.51 -21.07
CA VAL A 252 1.76 33.36 -21.95
C VAL A 252 0.47 33.72 -21.21
N PRO A 253 -0.28 34.76 -21.63
CA PRO A 253 -1.55 35.13 -21.00
C PRO A 253 -2.57 34.00 -21.09
N GLY A 254 -3.30 33.76 -19.98
CA GLY A 254 -4.34 32.73 -19.92
C GLY A 254 -3.83 31.31 -19.61
N VAL A 255 -2.51 31.08 -19.59
CA VAL A 255 -1.94 29.80 -19.15
C VAL A 255 -1.79 29.77 -17.62
N VAL A 256 -2.02 28.61 -17.01
CA VAL A 256 -1.84 28.40 -15.58
C VAL A 256 -0.39 28.68 -15.17
N LYS A 257 -0.21 29.46 -14.08
CA LYS A 257 1.11 29.88 -13.63
C LYS A 257 1.78 28.78 -12.80
N TYR A 258 2.97 28.35 -13.22
CA TYR A 258 3.85 27.53 -12.39
C TYR A 258 4.15 28.23 -11.05
N ARG A 259 4.25 27.43 -9.98
CA ARG A 259 4.57 27.89 -8.63
C ARG A 259 5.81 27.18 -8.10
N VAL A 260 5.69 25.89 -7.88
CA VAL A 260 6.74 25.04 -7.30
C VAL A 260 6.51 23.59 -7.74
N SER A 261 7.56 22.79 -7.73
CA SER A 261 7.50 21.35 -7.92
C SER A 261 8.60 20.66 -7.12
N GLN A 262 8.38 19.39 -6.77
CA GLN A 262 9.33 18.57 -6.05
C GLN A 262 9.18 17.11 -6.46
N LEU A 263 10.28 16.36 -6.39
CA LEU A 263 10.26 14.90 -6.50
C LEU A 263 10.08 14.32 -5.09
N ILE A 264 8.97 13.61 -4.86
CA ILE A 264 8.64 13.07 -3.53
C ILE A 264 8.99 11.58 -3.38
N TYR A 265 9.15 10.85 -4.49
CA TYR A 265 9.36 9.41 -4.46
C TYR A 265 9.91 8.90 -5.79
N GLN A 266 10.73 7.84 -5.73
CA GLN A 266 11.25 7.14 -6.91
C GLN A 266 10.94 5.65 -6.82
N THR A 267 10.58 5.03 -7.95
CA THR A 267 10.28 3.59 -8.02
C THR A 267 11.46 2.72 -7.56
N ASN A 268 12.70 3.19 -7.76
CA ASN A 268 13.89 2.49 -7.28
C ASN A 268 13.92 2.35 -5.75
N ASN A 269 13.18 3.18 -5.00
CA ASN A 269 13.13 3.08 -3.55
C ASN A 269 12.43 1.79 -3.09
N HIS A 270 11.48 1.25 -3.86
CA HIS A 270 10.82 -0.03 -3.54
C HIS A 270 11.17 -1.18 -4.48
N LEU A 271 11.63 -0.90 -5.71
CA LEU A 271 12.02 -1.95 -6.66
C LEU A 271 13.54 -2.13 -6.80
N GLY A 272 14.38 -1.21 -6.32
CA GLY A 272 15.81 -1.17 -6.64
C GLY A 272 16.61 -2.39 -6.19
N ASN A 273 16.09 -3.14 -5.21
CA ASN A 273 16.71 -4.37 -4.70
C ASN A 273 16.04 -5.65 -5.26
N LEU A 274 15.05 -5.54 -6.15
CA LEU A 274 14.39 -6.68 -6.76
C LEU A 274 15.14 -7.12 -8.02
N ASP A 275 15.51 -8.39 -8.06
CA ASP A 275 16.00 -9.02 -9.29
C ASP A 275 14.81 -9.48 -10.14
N LEU A 276 14.55 -8.74 -11.23
CA LEU A 276 13.49 -9.05 -12.18
C LEU A 276 14.03 -9.81 -13.42
N SER A 277 15.30 -10.22 -13.43
CA SER A 277 15.93 -10.86 -14.60
C SER A 277 15.34 -12.23 -14.95
N GLY A 278 14.72 -12.91 -13.98
CA GLY A 278 14.03 -14.19 -14.16
C GLY A 278 12.52 -14.10 -14.42
N ALA A 279 11.96 -12.89 -14.61
CA ALA A 279 10.54 -12.74 -14.84
C ALA A 279 10.13 -13.20 -16.25
N ASP A 280 9.36 -14.28 -16.34
CA ASP A 280 8.69 -14.67 -17.60
C ASP A 280 7.60 -13.64 -17.95
N PRO A 281 7.58 -13.09 -19.20
CA PRO A 281 6.60 -12.09 -19.65
C PRO A 281 5.14 -12.53 -19.59
#